data_AF-A0A453JHE5-F1
#
_entry.id   AF-A0A453JHE5-F1
#
_cell.length_a   1.000
_cell.length_b   1.000
_cell.length_c   1.000
_cell.angle_alpha   90.00
_cell.angle_beta   90.00
_cell.angle_gamma   90.00
#
_symmetry.space_group_name_H-M   'P 1'
#
loop_
_entity.id
_entity.type
_entity.pdbx_description
1 polymer ?
#
loop_
_entity_poly.entity_id
_entity_poly.type
_entity_poly.pdbx_seq_one_letter_code
_entity_poly.pdbx_strand_id
1 'polypeptide(L)'
;ADLEVLGTTPVKFFHWLAHQDRCWTATRLASRGLQHHPRCLLCDQDPETIQHLLLTCPFAKQIWHRTLDWTHIPAQTPANDTTLMDWWLRAKAQTPPMLHKALQSITLLVPWMI
;
A
#
# COMPACT_ATOMS: atom_id res chain seq x y z
N ALA A 1 8.13 -20.35 -6.84
CA ALA A 1 7.50 -21.17 -7.88
C ALA A 1 5.97 -21.06 -7.83
N ASP A 2 5.40 -19.87 -7.58
CA ASP A 2 3.93 -19.70 -7.45
C ASP A 2 3.44 -18.39 -8.08
N LEU A 3 3.91 -18.12 -9.30
CA LEU A 3 3.41 -17.00 -10.13
C LEU A 3 2.95 -17.45 -11.52
N GLU A 4 2.95 -18.75 -11.79
CA GLU A 4 2.55 -19.31 -13.08
C GLU A 4 1.22 -20.02 -12.90
N VAL A 5 0.14 -19.36 -13.30
CA VAL A 5 -0.96 -19.85 -14.14
C VAL A 5 -2.08 -18.79 -14.07
N LEU A 6 -2.07 -17.94 -15.10
CA LEU A 6 -3.13 -17.07 -15.61
C LEU A 6 -4.42 -16.98 -14.77
N GLY A 7 -4.52 -15.92 -13.97
CA GLY A 7 -5.70 -15.58 -13.18
C GLY A 7 -5.40 -14.70 -11.96
N THR A 8 -4.29 -13.94 -11.96
CA THR A 8 -4.01 -13.01 -10.87
C THR A 8 -5.01 -11.86 -10.96
N THR A 9 -5.85 -11.72 -9.94
CA THR A 9 -6.76 -10.57 -9.84
C THR A 9 -5.97 -9.27 -10.04
N PRO A 10 -6.53 -8.22 -10.68
CA PRO A 10 -5.82 -6.96 -10.96
C PRO A 10 -5.06 -6.41 -9.74
N VAL A 11 -5.65 -6.60 -8.56
CA VAL A 11 -5.05 -6.29 -7.26
C VAL A 11 -3.71 -6.99 -7.05
N LYS A 12 -3.60 -8.32 -7.25
CA LYS A 12 -2.34 -9.05 -7.09
C LYS A 12 -1.26 -8.55 -8.05
N PHE A 13 -1.63 -8.21 -9.28
CA PHE A 13 -0.70 -7.67 -10.27
C PHE A 13 -0.17 -6.29 -9.87
N PHE A 14 -1.03 -5.42 -9.32
CA PHE A 14 -0.59 -4.15 -8.76
C PHE A 14 0.38 -4.33 -7.61
N HIS A 15 0.08 -5.20 -6.65
CA HIS A 15 1.00 -5.46 -5.52
C HIS A 15 2.35 -5.99 -6.01
N TRP A 16 2.36 -6.84 -7.04
CA TRP A 16 3.60 -7.29 -7.68
C TRP A 16 4.38 -6.14 -8.32
N LEU A 17 3.71 -5.23 -9.03
CA LEU A 17 4.34 -4.03 -9.58
C LEU A 17 4.88 -3.11 -8.47
N ALA A 18 4.08 -2.86 -7.43
CA ALA A 18 4.43 -2.00 -6.30
C ALA A 18 5.65 -2.52 -5.56
N HIS A 19 5.76 -3.83 -5.37
CA HIS A 19 6.93 -4.48 -4.77
C HIS A 19 8.19 -4.32 -5.64
N GLN A 20 8.06 -4.29 -6.97
CA GLN A 20 9.18 -4.00 -7.88
C GLN A 20 9.41 -2.49 -8.07
N ASP A 21 8.69 -1.66 -7.31
CA ASP A 21 8.59 -0.22 -7.46
C ASP A 21 8.08 0.21 -8.87
N ARG A 22 7.57 -0.72 -9.68
CA ARG A 22 7.18 -0.50 -11.09
C ARG A 22 5.86 0.23 -11.31
N CYS A 23 5.25 0.74 -10.26
CA CYS A 23 4.11 1.63 -10.36
C CYS A 23 4.52 3.00 -10.92
N TRP A 24 3.61 3.64 -11.65
CA TRP A 24 3.81 5.01 -12.08
C TRP A 24 3.67 5.94 -10.88
N THR A 25 4.79 6.52 -10.47
CA THR A 25 4.89 7.52 -9.40
C THR A 25 5.65 8.73 -9.94
N ALA A 26 5.43 9.92 -9.37
CA ALA A 26 6.15 11.12 -9.81
C ALA A 26 7.68 10.94 -9.76
N THR A 27 8.20 10.22 -8.76
CA THR A 27 9.63 9.92 -8.64
C THR A 27 10.15 9.06 -9.81
N ARG A 28 9.36 8.09 -10.29
CA ARG A 28 9.72 7.28 -11.47
C ARG A 28 9.57 8.01 -12.80
N LEU A 29 8.62 8.93 -12.89
CA LEU A 29 8.54 9.84 -14.03
C LEU A 29 9.79 10.72 -14.10
N ALA A 30 10.20 11.27 -12.95
CA ALA A 30 11.42 12.07 -12.81
C ALA A 30 12.67 11.30 -13.26
N SER A 31 12.84 10.04 -12.83
CA SER A 31 14.00 9.22 -13.20
C SER A 31 14.07 8.90 -14.70
N ARG A 32 12.98 9.09 -15.44
CA ARG A 32 12.90 8.90 -16.90
C ARG A 32 12.93 10.22 -17.68
N GLY A 33 13.15 11.35 -17.00
CA GLY A 33 13.14 12.68 -17.62
C GLY A 33 11.75 13.13 -18.10
N LEU A 34 10.68 12.49 -17.62
CA LEU A 34 9.32 12.88 -17.95
C LEU A 34 8.85 14.00 -17.02
N GLN A 35 7.93 14.83 -17.52
CA GLN A 35 7.30 15.87 -16.71
C GLN A 35 6.57 15.23 -15.54
N HIS A 36 6.80 15.76 -14.33
CA HIS A 36 6.24 15.24 -13.11
C HIS A 36 5.96 16.39 -12.14
N HIS A 37 5.01 16.18 -11.23
CA HIS A 37 4.81 17.10 -10.11
C HIS A 37 5.85 16.77 -9.03
N PRO A 38 6.53 17.77 -8.43
CA PRO A 38 7.59 17.50 -7.44
C PRO A 38 7.07 16.92 -6.12
N ARG A 39 5.76 17.00 -5.88
CA ARG A 39 5.09 16.53 -4.66
C ARG A 39 3.96 15.56 -4.98
N CYS A 40 3.55 14.78 -4.00
CA CYS A 40 2.41 13.88 -4.09
C CYS A 40 1.11 14.66 -4.26
N LEU A 41 0.30 14.29 -5.25
CA LEU A 41 -0.95 14.99 -5.56
C LEU A 41 -2.04 14.80 -4.49
N LEU A 42 -1.92 13.78 -3.63
CA LEU A 42 -2.89 13.50 -2.58
C LEU A 42 -2.67 14.35 -1.32
N CYS A 43 -1.42 14.68 -0.98
CA CYS A 43 -1.09 15.40 0.26
C CYS A 43 -0.36 16.72 0.05
N ASP A 44 0.24 16.94 -1.12
CA ASP A 44 1.07 18.11 -1.48
C ASP A 44 2.23 18.42 -0.49
N GLN A 45 2.71 17.41 0.25
CA GLN A 45 3.73 17.58 1.31
C GLN A 45 5.10 16.99 0.92
N ASP A 46 5.13 15.75 0.46
CA ASP A 46 6.37 15.00 0.19
C ASP A 46 6.43 14.50 -1.27
N PRO A 47 7.60 14.07 -1.78
CA PRO A 47 7.72 13.43 -3.08
C PRO A 47 6.86 12.17 -3.20
N GLU A 48 6.23 12.00 -4.36
CA GLU A 48 5.43 10.81 -4.63
C GLU A 48 6.31 9.61 -4.94
N THR A 49 6.46 8.73 -3.94
CA THR A 49 7.03 7.39 -4.06
C THR A 49 5.94 6.36 -3.79
N ILE A 50 6.13 5.11 -4.21
CA ILE A 50 5.14 4.06 -3.91
C ILE A 50 4.98 3.86 -2.40
N GLN A 51 6.09 3.96 -1.66
CA GLN A 51 6.12 3.93 -0.20
C GLN A 51 5.29 5.05 0.41
N HIS A 52 5.48 6.28 -0.09
CA HIS A 52 4.71 7.43 0.36
C HIS A 52 3.23 7.24 0.05
N LEU A 53 2.90 6.96 -1.21
CA LEU A 53 1.53 6.82 -1.68
C LEU A 53 0.74 5.77 -0.88
N LEU A 54 1.36 4.63 -0.54
CA LEU A 54 0.67 3.53 0.12
C LEU A 54 0.68 3.58 1.65
N LEU A 55 1.73 4.13 2.27
CA LEU A 55 1.97 3.99 3.71
C LEU A 55 2.16 5.31 4.45
N THR A 56 2.97 6.23 3.93
CA THR A 56 3.35 7.43 4.71
C THR A 56 2.51 8.66 4.42
N CYS A 57 1.84 8.70 3.26
CA CYS A 57 0.97 9.79 2.83
C CYS A 57 -0.14 10.03 3.86
N PRO A 58 -0.34 11.28 4.34
CA PRO A 58 -1.42 11.61 5.26
C PRO A 58 -2.81 11.18 4.78
N PHE A 59 -3.08 11.29 3.47
CA PHE A 59 -4.32 10.82 2.87
C PHE A 59 -4.46 9.30 2.96
N ALA A 60 -3.42 8.55 2.59
CA ALA A 60 -3.40 7.09 2.70
C ALA A 60 -3.58 6.62 4.15
N LYS A 61 -2.89 7.25 5.12
CA LYS A 61 -3.04 6.97 6.54
C LYS A 61 -4.48 7.12 7.03
N GLN A 62 -5.19 8.15 6.56
CA GLN A 62 -6.61 8.32 6.89
C GLN A 62 -7.48 7.18 6.35
N ILE A 63 -7.22 6.73 5.12
CA ILE A 63 -7.95 5.59 4.53
C ILE A 63 -7.69 4.33 5.36
N TRP A 64 -6.43 4.01 5.67
CA TRP A 64 -6.09 2.88 6.53
C TRP A 64 -6.80 2.95 7.88
N HIS A 65 -6.75 4.11 8.54
CA HIS A 65 -7.38 4.30 9.84
C HIS A 65 -8.90 4.05 9.76
N ARG A 66 -9.59 4.67 8.80
CA ARG A 66 -11.03 4.50 8.62
C ARG A 66 -11.40 3.05 8.30
N THR A 67 -10.64 2.37 7.44
CA THR A 67 -10.92 0.98 7.08
C THR A 67 -10.73 0.03 8.26
N LEU A 68 -9.65 0.19 9.03
CA LEU A 68 -9.38 -0.67 10.19
C LEU A 68 -10.40 -0.43 11.31
N ASP A 69 -10.77 0.83 11.56
CA ASP A 69 -11.80 1.21 12.53
C ASP A 69 -13.17 0.63 12.14
N TRP A 70 -13.59 0.82 10.89
CA TRP A 70 -14.88 0.32 10.38
C TRP A 70 -14.98 -1.22 10.39
N THR A 71 -13.85 -1.91 10.25
CA THR A 71 -13.79 -3.39 10.25
C THR A 71 -13.49 -3.97 11.63
N HIS A 72 -13.30 -3.11 12.65
CA HIS A 72 -12.93 -3.49 14.01
C HIS A 72 -11.69 -4.41 14.08
N ILE A 73 -10.72 -4.21 13.18
CA ILE A 73 -9.48 -4.97 13.22
C ILE A 73 -8.49 -4.28 14.16
N PRO A 74 -7.96 -4.98 15.18
CA PRO A 74 -7.06 -4.40 16.17
C PRO A 74 -5.62 -4.27 15.63
N ALA A 75 -5.46 -3.80 14.40
CA ALA A 75 -4.16 -3.54 13.77
C ALA A 75 -3.86 -2.04 13.79
N GLN A 76 -2.59 -1.70 13.98
CA GLN A 76 -2.14 -0.32 13.84
C GLN A 76 -1.99 0.06 12.37
N THR A 77 -2.28 1.32 12.03
CA THR A 77 -2.06 1.85 10.68
C THR A 77 -0.58 1.84 10.30
N PRO A 78 -0.25 1.81 9.00
CA PRO A 78 1.12 2.04 8.55
C PRO A 78 1.64 3.39 9.05
N ALA A 79 2.83 3.39 9.64
CA ALA A 79 3.41 4.60 10.23
C ALA A 79 4.87 4.79 9.82
N ASN A 80 5.74 3.88 10.26
CA ASN A 80 7.20 3.94 10.07
C ASN A 80 7.73 2.71 9.33
N ASP A 81 6.85 1.96 8.69
CA ASP A 81 7.24 0.75 7.95
C ASP A 81 8.04 1.12 6.71
N THR A 82 9.05 0.32 6.41
CA THR A 82 9.89 0.45 5.21
C THR A 82 9.23 -0.11 3.96
N THR A 83 8.30 -1.07 4.10
CA THR A 83 7.52 -1.64 3.01
C THR A 83 6.12 -2.04 3.48
N LEU A 84 5.18 -2.21 2.55
CA LEU A 84 3.84 -2.75 2.86
C LEU A 84 3.93 -4.16 3.47
N MET A 85 4.93 -4.95 3.08
CA MET A 85 5.15 -6.29 3.63
C MET A 85 5.56 -6.24 5.10
N ASP A 86 6.44 -5.29 5.47
CA ASP A 86 6.85 -5.10 6.87
C ASP A 86 5.65 -4.72 7.74
N TRP A 87 4.78 -3.85 7.23
CA TRP A 87 3.53 -3.51 7.89
C TRP A 87 2.62 -4.74 8.05
N TRP A 88 2.42 -5.52 6.98
CA TRP A 88 1.59 -6.72 6.99
C TRP A 88 2.05 -7.74 8.04
N LEU A 89 3.35 -8.04 8.09
CA LEU A 89 3.91 -9.00 9.04
C LEU A 89 3.66 -8.57 10.49
N ARG A 90 3.86 -7.30 10.80
CA ARG A 90 3.62 -6.74 12.13
C ARG A 90 2.12 -6.70 12.47
N ALA A 91 1.27 -6.26 11.55
CA ALA A 91 -0.18 -6.22 11.73
C ALA A 91 -0.75 -7.63 11.95
N LYS A 92 -0.29 -8.62 11.18
CA LYS A 92 -0.68 -10.02 11.33
C LYS A 92 -0.29 -10.58 12.70
N ALA A 93 0.90 -10.24 13.20
CA ALA A 93 1.36 -10.67 14.53
C ALA A 93 0.50 -10.10 15.68
N GLN A 94 -0.07 -8.91 15.50
CA GLN A 94 -0.94 -8.25 16.49
C GLN A 94 -2.41 -8.68 16.40
N THR A 95 -2.81 -9.30 15.30
CA THR A 95 -4.21 -9.61 15.00
C THR A 95 -4.53 -11.07 15.33
N PRO A 96 -5.69 -11.37 15.95
CA PRO A 96 -6.14 -12.75 16.17
C PRO A 96 -6.22 -13.58 14.88
N PRO A 97 -5.88 -14.89 14.87
CA PRO A 97 -5.88 -15.73 13.67
C PRO A 97 -7.21 -15.74 12.90
N MET A 98 -8.33 -15.66 13.62
CA MET A 98 -9.68 -15.59 13.06
C MET A 98 -9.91 -14.36 12.16
N LEU A 99 -9.16 -13.27 12.36
CA LEU A 99 -9.25 -12.03 11.58
C LEU A 99 -8.19 -11.93 10.47
N HIS A 100 -7.25 -12.89 10.35
CA HIS A 100 -6.16 -12.81 9.37
C HIS A 100 -6.66 -12.73 7.93
N LYS A 101 -7.76 -13.41 7.59
CA LYS A 101 -8.36 -13.33 6.25
C LYS A 101 -8.93 -11.95 5.95
N ALA A 102 -9.58 -11.32 6.92
CA ALA A 102 -10.11 -9.97 6.78
C ALA A 102 -8.97 -8.95 6.62
N LEU A 103 -7.94 -9.06 7.47
CA LEU A 103 -6.74 -8.22 7.38
C LEU A 103 -6.04 -8.39 6.02
N GLN A 104 -5.93 -9.62 5.50
CA GLN A 104 -5.34 -9.88 4.19
C GLN A 104 -6.12 -9.19 3.06
N SER A 105 -7.45 -9.28 3.08
CA SER A 105 -8.30 -8.60 2.10
C SER A 105 -8.12 -7.09 2.16
N ILE A 106 -8.11 -6.49 3.35
CA ILE A 106 -7.90 -5.05 3.53
C ILE A 106 -6.50 -4.65 3.03
N THR A 107 -5.48 -5.44 3.35
CA THR A 107 -4.09 -5.21 2.92
C THR A 107 -3.96 -5.15 1.41
N LEU A 108 -4.76 -5.95 0.71
CA LEU A 108 -4.77 -5.99 -0.74
C LEU A 108 -5.61 -4.85 -1.35
N LEU A 109 -6.78 -4.58 -0.79
CA LEU A 109 -7.76 -3.65 -1.35
C LEU A 109 -7.42 -2.19 -1.08
N VAL A 110 -6.99 -1.83 0.14
CA VAL A 110 -6.74 -0.41 0.49
C VAL A 110 -5.69 0.23 -0.43
N PRO A 111 -4.50 -0.37 -0.65
CA PRO A 111 -3.51 0.15 -1.60
C PRO A 111 -3.99 0.23 -3.05
N TRP A 112 -4.92 -0.62 -3.46
CA TRP A 112 -5.45 -0.62 -4.83
C TRP A 112 -6.49 0.48 -5.06
N MET A 113 -7.16 0.94 -4.01
CA MET A 113 -8.16 2.00 -4.09
C MET A 113 -7.58 3.41 -3.93
N ILE A 114 -6.33 3.52 -3.47
CA ILE A 114 -5.56 4.78 -3.41
C ILE A 114 -4.98 5.05 -4.80
#